data_AF-A0A1I0EBE7-F1
#
_entry.id   AF-A0A1I0EBE7-F1
#
_cell.length_a   1.000
_cell.length_b   1.000
_cell.length_c   1.000
_cell.angle_alpha   90.00
_cell.angle_beta   90.00
_cell.angle_gamma   90.00
#
_symmetry.space_group_name_H-M   'P 1'
#
loop_
_entity.id
_entity.type
_entity.pdbx_description
1 polymer ?
#
loop_
_entity_poly.entity_id
_entity_poly.type
_entity_poly.pdbx_seq_one_letter_code
_entity_poly.pdbx_strand_id
1 'polypeptide(L)' 'MHIINWLLRLIIFVGLVCFSVNNSENIMLNYYYDQSIELPLSVVILVAFSLGVFLTLLATLRKTNINK' A
#
# COMPACT_ATOMS: atom_id res chain seq x y z
N MET A 1 -11.76 -18.75 -15.63
CA MET A 1 -10.57 -18.12 -15.02
C MET A 1 -10.59 -16.59 -15.11
N HIS A 2 -10.94 -15.97 -16.25
CA HIS A 2 -11.01 -14.50 -16.35
C HIS A 2 -12.05 -13.83 -15.42
N ILE A 3 -13.23 -14.43 -15.27
CA ILE A 3 -14.30 -13.87 -14.43
C ILE A 3 -13.90 -13.84 -12.94
N ILE A 4 -13.20 -14.89 -12.45
CA ILE A 4 -12.74 -15.01 -11.07
C ILE A 4 -11.67 -13.95 -10.79
N ASN A 5 -10.69 -13.81 -11.69
CA ASN A 5 -9.64 -12.81 -11.54
C ASN A 5 -10.19 -11.38 -11.65
N TRP A 6 -11.20 -11.17 -12.48
CA TRP A 6 -11.90 -9.88 -12.58
C TRP A 6 -12.66 -9.56 -11.29
N LEU A 7 -13.42 -10.52 -10.77
CA LEU A 7 -14.18 -10.36 -9.54
C LEU A 7 -13.26 -10.11 -8.33
N LEU A 8 -12.14 -10.84 -8.24
CA LEU A 8 -11.14 -10.64 -7.19
C LEU A 8 -10.59 -9.21 -7.22
N ARG A 9 -10.22 -8.69 -8.40
CA ARG A 9 -9.76 -7.30 -8.53
C ARG A 9 -10.84 -6.30 -8.11
N LEU A 10 -12.09 -6.54 -8.48
CA LEU A 10 -13.21 -5.69 -8.10
C LEU A 10 -13.43 -5.69 -6.58
N ILE A 11 -13.38 -6.86 -5.94
CA ILE A 11 -13.48 -6.98 -4.47
C ILE A 11 -12.35 -6.20 -3.79
N ILE A 12 -11.11 -6.39 -4.24
CA ILE A 12 -9.95 -5.66 -3.70
C ILE A 12 -10.14 -4.15 -3.88
N PHE A 13 -10.54 -3.71 -5.07
CA PHE A 13 -10.74 -2.30 -5.36
C PHE A 13 -11.83 -1.68 -4.47
N VAL A 14 -13.00 -2.30 -4.39
CA VAL A 14 -14.11 -1.83 -3.55
C VAL A 14 -13.70 -1.84 -2.08
N GLY A 15 -12.97 -2.87 -1.63
CA GLY A 15 -12.42 -2.95 -0.29
C GLY A 15 -11.49 -1.78 0.03
N LEU A 16 -10.57 -1.44 -0.88
CA LEU A 16 -9.64 -0.31 -0.73
C LEU A 16 -10.37 1.04 -0.75
N VAL A 17 -11.39 1.22 -1.58
CA VAL A 17 -12.20 2.44 -1.60
C VAL A 17 -12.96 2.61 -0.29
N CYS A 18 -13.64 1.56 0.17
CA CYS A 18 -14.38 1.58 1.44
C CYS A 18 -13.44 1.83 2.63
N PHE A 19 -12.27 1.20 2.62
CA PHE A 19 -11.21 1.45 3.59
C PHE A 19 -10.74 2.91 3.56
N SER A 20 -10.52 3.48 2.38
CA SER A 20 -10.09 4.87 2.24
C SER A 20 -11.13 5.86 2.76
N VAL A 21 -12.42 5.64 2.43
CA VAL A 21 -13.52 6.49 2.91
C VAL A 21 -13.67 6.42 4.42
N ASN A 22 -13.62 5.23 5.01
CA ASN A 22 -13.77 5.06 6.46
C ASN A 22 -12.54 5.49 7.26
N ASN A 23 -11.39 5.65 6.59
CA ASN A 23 -10.12 6.07 7.20
C ASN A 23 -9.60 7.34 6.53
N SER A 24 -10.52 8.26 6.21
CA SER A 24 -10.19 9.58 5.64
C SER A 24 -9.83 10.60 6.71
N GLU A 25 -10.04 10.29 7.99
CA GLU A 25 -9.64 11.15 9.09
C GLU A 25 -8.12 11.33 9.13
N ASN A 26 -7.70 12.59 9.28
CA ASN A 26 -6.30 12.95 9.36
C ASN A 26 -5.74 12.52 10.72
N ILE A 27 -4.60 11.84 10.67
CA ILE A 27 -3.80 11.51 11.84
C ILE A 27 -2.49 12.30 11.81
N MET A 28 -1.98 12.62 13.00
CA MET A 28 -0.69 13.28 13.15
C MET A 28 0.42 12.23 13.26
N LEU A 29 1.33 12.22 12.28
CA LEU A 29 2.54 11.42 12.32
C LEU A 29 3.66 12.23 12.97
N ASN A 30 4.12 11.80 14.13
CA ASN A 30 5.24 12.43 14.83
C ASN A 30 6.55 11.76 14.42
N TYR A 31 7.46 12.56 13.88
CA TYR A 31 8.81 12.17 13.50
C TYR A 31 9.85 12.75 14.48
N TYR A 32 11.11 12.39 14.26
CA TYR A 32 12.23 12.97 15.00
C TYR A 32 12.38 14.48 14.71
N TYR A 33 12.95 15.23 15.65
CA TYR A 33 13.15 16.70 15.60
C TYR A 33 11.85 17.53 15.60
N ASP A 34 10.86 17.13 16.39
CA ASP A 34 9.56 17.84 16.53
C ASP A 34 8.82 18.05 15.18
N GLN A 35 9.16 17.24 14.17
CA GLN A 35 8.46 17.28 12.90
C GLN A 35 7.20 16.44 12.99
N SER A 36 6.06 17.03 12.69
CA SER A 36 4.79 16.32 12.55
C SER A 36 4.19 16.54 11.17
N ILE A 37 3.59 15.48 10.61
CA ILE A 37 2.91 15.55 9.32
C ILE A 37 1.49 15.00 9.51
N GLU A 38 0.50 15.77 9.07
CA GLU A 38 -0.90 15.36 9.10
C GLU A 38 -1.28 14.70 7.77
N LEU A 39 -1.68 13.44 7.83
CA LEU A 39 -2.07 12.64 6.66
C LEU A 39 -3.27 11.75 7.02
N PRO A 40 -4.17 11.46 6.08
CA PRO A 40 -5.23 10.48 6.31
C PRO A 40 -4.64 9.10 6.63
N LEU A 41 -5.20 8.40 7.62
CA LEU A 41 -4.72 7.07 8.02
C LEU A 41 -4.64 6.10 6.84
N SER A 42 -5.62 6.15 5.94
CA SER A 42 -5.64 5.37 4.71
C SER A 42 -4.42 5.60 3.81
N VAL A 43 -3.95 6.84 3.68
CA VAL A 43 -2.77 7.20 2.88
C VAL A 43 -1.50 6.65 3.52
N VAL A 44 -1.38 6.76 4.85
CA VAL A 44 -0.21 6.25 5.59
C VAL A 44 -0.04 4.75 5.38
N ILE A 45 -1.14 4.00 5.53
CA ILE A 45 -1.14 2.54 5.36
C ILE A 45 -0.84 2.16 3.91
N LEU A 46 -1.41 2.87 2.93
CA LEU A 46 -1.16 2.62 1.51
C LEU A 46 0.31 2.84 1.15
N VAL A 47 0.94 3.91 1.66
CA VAL A 47 2.36 4.19 1.44
C VAL A 47 3.23 3.10 2.04
N ALA A 48 2.99 2.71 3.30
CA ALA A 48 3.74 1.65 3.96
C ALA A 48 3.63 0.32 3.22
N PHE A 49 2.42 -0.06 2.78
CA PHE A 49 2.19 -1.25 1.99
C PHE A 49 2.91 -1.20 0.62
N SER A 50 2.79 -0.07 -0.09
CA SER A 50 3.41 0.12 -1.41
C SER A 50 4.93 0.07 -1.32
N LEU A 51 5.53 0.63 -0.27
CA LEU A 51 6.97 0.53 0.01
C LEU A 51 7.38 -0.94 0.24
N GLY A 52 6.60 -1.72 1.01
CA GLY A 52 6.87 -3.14 1.21
C GLY A 52 6.85 -3.95 -0.09
N VAL A 53 5.87 -3.69 -0.96
CA VAL A 53 5.79 -4.31 -2.30
C VAL A 53 7.00 -3.90 -3.15
N PHE A 54 7.35 -2.62 -3.17
CA PHE A 54 8.49 -2.09 -3.90
C PHE A 54 9.81 -2.73 -3.45
N LEU A 55 10.03 -2.84 -2.14
CA LEU A 55 11.20 -3.52 -1.58
C LEU A 55 11.25 -5.00 -1.96
N THR A 56 10.10 -5.70 -1.95
CA THR A 56 10.01 -7.12 -2.36
C THR A 56 10.33 -7.30 -3.84
N LEU A 57 9.86 -6.38 -4.69
CA LEU A 57 10.20 -6.37 -6.11
C LEU A 57 11.70 -6.18 -6.32
N LEU A 58 12.31 -5.20 -5.64
CA LEU A 58 13.76 -4.96 -5.70
C LEU A 58 14.58 -6.19 -5.24
N ALA A 59 14.17 -6.82 -4.14
CA ALA A 59 14.83 -8.03 -3.63
C ALA A 59 14.73 -9.21 -4.61
N THR A 60 13.57 -9.38 -5.25
CA THR A 60 13.33 -10.49 -6.19
C THR A 60 13.96 -10.23 -7.55
N LEU A 61 13.99 -8.98 -8.02
CA LEU A 61 14.70 -8.56 -9.25
C LEU A 61 16.17 -9.01 -9.23
N ARG A 62 16.85 -8.88 -8.08
CA ARG A 62 18.22 -9.37 -7.91
C ARG A 62 18.32 -10.90 -8.01
N LYS A 63 17.36 -11.64 -7.45
CA LYS A 63 17.34 -13.11 -7.49
C LYS A 63 17.19 -13.66 -8.91
N THR A 64 16.39 -12.99 -9.75
CA THR A 64 16.17 -13.40 -11.14
C THR A 64 17.42 -13.22 -12.03
N ASN A 65 18.31 -12.28 -11.69
CA ASN A 65 19.53 -12.02 -12.47
C ASN A 65 20.69 -13.01 -12.16
N ILE A 66 20.62 -13.74 -11.04
CA ILE A 66 21.67 -14.69 -10.63
C ILE A 66 21.42 -16.11 -11.20
N ASN A 67 20.21 -16.39 -11.68
CA ASN A 67 19.82 -17.71 -12.19
C ASN A 67 19.58 -17.73 -13.71
N LYS A 68 20.23 -16.83 -14.44
CA LYS A 68 20.25 -16.78 -15.91
C LYS A 68 21.70 -16.67 -16.36
#